data_AF-A0A806TGX3-F1
#
_entry.id   AF-A0A806TGX3-F1
#
_cell.length_a   1.000
_cell.length_b   1.000
_cell.length_c   1.000
_cell.angle_alpha   90.00
_cell.angle_beta   90.00
_cell.angle_gamma   90.00
#
_symmetry.space_group_name_H-M   'P 1'
#
loop_
_entity.id
_entity.type
_entity.pdbx_description
1 polymer ?
#
loop_
_entity_poly.entity_id
_entity_poly.type
_entity_poly.pdbx_seq_one_letter_code
_entity_poly.pdbx_strand_id
1 'polypeptide(L)' 'MAKIISSLCILLGAYALIVFIDVFQGNYMFQSFYNLKQYFVIARGEDYFLIVLFALLFVTVSIFPVLKKQ' A
#
# COMPACT_ATOMS: atom_id res chain seq x y z
N MET A 1 1.11 17.12 -15.97
CA MET A 1 0.51 15.80 -16.29
C MET A 1 1.28 14.63 -15.67
N ALA A 2 2.60 14.48 -15.87
CA ALA A 2 3.36 13.33 -15.35
C ALA A 2 3.26 13.12 -13.81
N LYS A 3 3.20 14.20 -13.02
CA LYS A 3 3.03 14.13 -11.55
C LYS A 3 1.68 13.54 -11.11
N ILE A 4 0.60 13.86 -11.83
CA ILE A 4 -0.75 13.35 -11.55
C ILE A 4 -0.84 11.86 -11.90
N ILE A 5 -0.27 11.47 -13.05
CA ILE A 5 -0.23 10.05 -13.47
C ILE A 5 0.56 9.22 -12.45
N SER A 6 1.71 9.72 -12.00
CA SER A 6 2.51 9.05 -10.96
C SER A 6 1.73 8.90 -9.65
N SER A 7 1.03 9.96 -9.20
CA SER A 7 0.17 9.91 -8.02
C SER A 7 -1.00 8.93 -8.16
N LEU A 8 -1.57 8.78 -9.36
CA LEU A 8 -2.65 7.83 -9.62
C LEU A 8 -2.16 6.38 -9.63
N CYS A 9 -1.00 6.10 -10.24
CA CYS A 9 -0.39 4.77 -10.20
C CYS A 9 -0.03 4.34 -8.77
N ILE A 10 0.47 5.30 -7.99
CA ILE A 10 0.74 5.17 -6.56
C ILE A 10 -0.52 4.78 -5.78
N LEU A 11 -1.62 5.48 -6.05
CA LEU A 11 -2.89 5.26 -5.38
C LEU A 11 -3.44 3.87 -5.73
N LEU A 12 -3.44 3.52 -7.02
CA LEU A 12 -3.82 2.20 -7.53
C LEU A 12 -2.98 1.09 -6.93
N GLY A 13 -1.66 1.30 -6.79
CA GLY A 13 -0.76 0.35 -6.14
C GLY A 13 -1.13 0.12 -4.67
N ALA A 14 -1.41 1.20 -3.93
CA ALA A 14 -1.86 1.10 -2.54
C ALA A 14 -3.20 0.36 -2.41
N TYR A 15 -4.16 0.63 -3.32
CA TYR A 15 -5.44 -0.08 -3.35
C TYR A 15 -5.24 -1.58 -3.62
N ALA A 16 -4.46 -1.93 -4.64
CA ALA A 16 -4.17 -3.31 -4.99
C ALA A 16 -3.51 -4.06 -3.82
N LEU A 17 -2.65 -3.38 -3.07
CA LEU A 17 -1.96 -3.94 -1.92
C LEU A 17 -2.88 -4.28 -0.76
N ILE A 18 -3.78 -3.38 -0.41
CA ILE A 18 -4.75 -3.60 0.66
C ILE A 18 -5.61 -4.82 0.32
N VAL A 19 -6.05 -4.96 -0.94
CA VAL A 19 -6.77 -6.16 -1.41
C VAL A 19 -5.90 -7.41 -1.32
N PHE A 20 -4.63 -7.31 -1.69
CA PHE A 20 -3.70 -8.45 -1.63
C PHE A 20 -3.53 -8.95 -0.20
N ILE A 21 -3.45 -8.03 0.76
CA ILE A 21 -3.34 -8.35 2.18
C ILE A 21 -4.64 -8.98 2.69
N ASP A 22 -5.81 -8.47 2.29
CA ASP A 22 -7.11 -9.10 2.61
C ASP A 22 -7.14 -10.58 2.18
N VAL A 23 -6.68 -10.87 0.96
CA VAL A 23 -6.64 -12.24 0.42
C VAL A 23 -5.62 -13.12 1.16
N PHE A 24 -4.42 -12.61 1.43
CA PHE A 24 -3.38 -13.37 2.13
C PHE A 24 -3.75 -13.71 3.58
N GLN A 25 -4.50 -12.83 4.24
CA GLN A 25 -5.01 -13.04 5.59
C GLN A 25 -6.24 -13.95 5.64
N GLY A 26 -6.78 -14.37 4.49
CA GLY A 26 -8.01 -15.16 4.40
C GLY A 26 -9.27 -14.36 4.74
N ASN A 27 -9.19 -13.04 4.73
CA ASN A 27 -10.34 -12.14 4.90
C ASN A 27 -11.12 -12.04 3.59
N TYR A 28 -12.36 -11.54 3.67
CA TYR A 28 -13.12 -11.22 2.46
C TYR A 28 -12.39 -10.12 1.67
N MET A 29 -12.35 -10.28 0.35
CA MET A 29 -11.84 -9.22 -0.54
C MET A 29 -12.52 -7.88 -0.20
N PHE A 30 -11.71 -6.84 -0.05
CA PHE A 30 -12.11 -5.47 0.32
C PHE A 30 -12.56 -5.26 1.77
N GLN A 31 -12.48 -6.26 2.64
CA GLN A 31 -12.86 -6.12 4.04
C GLN A 31 -12.08 -5.01 4.75
N SER A 32 -10.80 -4.81 4.40
CA SER A 32 -9.98 -3.72 4.92
C SER A 32 -10.45 -2.33 4.49
N PHE A 33 -11.13 -2.19 3.34
CA PHE A 33 -11.73 -0.90 2.94
C PHE A 33 -13.00 -0.59 3.71
N TYR A 34 -13.81 -1.60 4.00
CA TYR A 34 -15.05 -1.42 4.76
C TYR A 34 -14.79 -1.12 6.22
N ASN A 35 -13.71 -1.67 6.81
CA ASN A 35 -13.43 -1.48 8.21
C ASN A 35 -11.94 -1.27 8.51
N LEU A 36 -11.42 -0.13 8.04
CA LEU A 36 -10.02 0.28 8.21
C LEU A 36 -9.57 0.26 9.68
N LYS A 37 -10.46 0.64 10.61
CA LYS A 37 -10.18 0.60 12.05
C LYS A 37 -9.98 -0.83 12.55
N GLN A 38 -10.79 -1.76 12.07
CA GLN A 38 -10.70 -3.17 12.45
C GLN A 38 -9.48 -3.84 11.82
N TYR A 39 -9.06 -3.41 10.62
CA TYR A 39 -7.82 -3.85 9.99
C TYR A 39 -6.59 -3.58 10.86
N PHE A 40 -6.43 -2.36 11.40
CA PHE A 40 -5.32 -2.06 12.33
C PHE A 40 -5.39 -2.84 13.64
N VAL A 41 -6.58 -3.31 14.05
CA VAL A 41 -6.74 -4.10 15.29
C VAL A 41 -6.50 -5.59 15.05
N ILE A 42 -6.85 -6.09 13.86
CA ILE A 42 -6.67 -7.50 13.46
C ILE A 42 -5.25 -7.76 12.98
N ALA A 43 -4.58 -6.74 12.42
CA ALA A 43 -3.21 -6.84 11.95
C ALA A 43 -2.30 -7.45 13.03
N ARG A 44 -1.69 -8.59 12.69
CA ARG A 44 -0.68 -9.27 13.52
C ARG A 44 0.70 -8.69 13.21
N GLY A 45 1.68 -8.97 14.06
CA GLY A 45 3.03 -8.39 13.95
C GLY A 45 3.66 -8.49 12.54
N GLU A 46 3.35 -9.54 11.79
CA GLU A 46 3.78 -9.75 10.40
C GLU A 46 3.17 -8.76 9.40
N ASP A 47 1.92 -8.35 9.63
CA ASP A 47 1.19 -7.41 8.78
C ASP A 47 1.77 -5.99 8.90
N TYR A 48 2.21 -5.62 10.11
CA TYR A 48 2.92 -4.36 10.35
C TYR A 48 4.27 -4.33 9.62
N PHE A 49 4.99 -5.45 9.56
CA PHE A 49 6.24 -5.54 8.80
C PHE A 49 5.99 -5.34 7.30
N LEU A 50 4.96 -5.98 6.75
CA LEU A 50 4.53 -5.79 5.36
C LEU A 50 4.14 -4.35 5.06
N ILE A 51 3.37 -3.71 5.93
CA ILE A 51 2.98 -2.29 5.79
C ILE A 51 4.22 -1.39 5.77
N VAL A 52 5.17 -1.59 6.70
CA VAL A 52 6.41 -0.79 6.78
C VAL A 52 7.31 -1.04 5.56
N LEU A 53 7.46 -2.30 5.14
CA LEU A 53 8.22 -2.65 3.94
C LEU A 53 7.60 -2.00 2.69
N PHE A 54 6.27 -1.98 2.60
CA PHE A 54 5.57 -1.32 1.51
C PHE A 54 5.70 0.20 1.55
N ALA A 55 5.65 0.82 2.72
CA ALA A 55 5.91 2.25 2.86
C ALA A 55 7.35 2.60 2.40
N LEU A 56 8.34 1.77 2.74
CA LEU A 56 9.73 1.94 2.30
C LEU A 56 9.89 1.77 0.78
N LEU A 57 9.29 0.73 0.20
CA LEU A 57 9.29 0.52 -1.25
C LEU A 57 8.60 1.67 -1.97
N PHE A 58 7.49 2.15 -1.41
CA PHE A 58 6.73 3.27 -1.95
C PHE A 58 7.54 4.57 -1.96
N VAL A 59 8.21 4.88 -0.84
CA VAL A 59 9.13 6.02 -0.74
C VAL A 59 10.28 5.85 -1.74
N THR A 60 10.86 4.66 -1.83
CA THR A 60 11.95 4.37 -2.78
C THR A 60 11.51 4.59 -4.22
N VAL A 61 10.39 3.99 -4.65
CA VAL A 61 9.87 4.09 -6.02
C VAL A 61 9.35 5.50 -6.33
N SER A 62 8.88 6.26 -5.35
CA SER A 62 8.41 7.63 -5.56
C SER A 62 9.57 8.64 -5.60
N ILE A 63 10.59 8.47 -4.77
CA ILE A 63 11.70 9.43 -4.62
C ILE A 63 12.84 9.15 -5.60
N PHE A 64 13.22 7.89 -5.85
CA PHE A 64 14.32 7.58 -6.78
C PHE A 64 14.15 8.15 -8.19
N PRO A 65 12.99 8.04 -8.87
CA PRO A 65 12.83 8.63 -10.20
C PRO A 65 12.77 10.16 -10.17
N VAL A 66 12.49 10.78 -9.02
CA VAL A 66 12.57 12.23 -8.83
C VAL A 66 14.03 12.66 -8.68
N LEU A 67 14.83 11.93 -7.89
CA LEU A 67 16.27 12.21 -7.70
C LEU A 67 17.10 11.94 -8.96
N LYS A 68 16.78 10.91 -9.74
CA LYS A 68 17.50 10.57 -10.98
C LYS A 68 17.25 11.55 -12.14
N LYS A 69 16.28 12.46 -11.99
CA LYS A 69 15.94 13.49 -12.99
C LYS A 69 16.51 14.87 -12.67
N GLN A 70 17.15 15.06 -11.51
CA GLN A 70 18.05 16.18 -11.26
C GLN A 70 19.49 15.78 -11.59
#